data_AF-A0A973V043-F1
#
_entry.id   AF-A0A973V043-F1
#
_cell.length_a   1.000
_cell.length_b   1.000
_cell.length_c   1.000
_cell.angle_alpha   90.00
_cell.angle_beta   90.00
_cell.angle_gamma   90.00
#
_symmetry.space_group_name_H-M   'P 1'
#
loop_
_entity.id
_entity.type
_entity.pdbx_description
1 polymer ?
#
loop_
_entity_poly.entity_id
_entity_poly.type
_entity_poly.pdbx_seq_one_letter_code
_entity_poly.pdbx_strand_id
1 'polypeptide(L)'
;MTQRLRALAGGLELYALTLVGLLGLAVAVVTLGLGFGLGIVIALPAPLVAVRRLPNLVRRRTERWTGVAISTPYTAEPPRPVPQADGWYVRDKKLYKGPWWPRMADRIEWVLGDNATWRDLGWMLFAPVTGGLVGVLPAILVVAGLALPWTDLLPFWAAVVAGAAAVVVGVALAPAALRASARFHRRMLGGP
;
A
#
# COMPACT_ATOMS: atom_id res chain seq x y z
N MET A 1 -29.17 4.24 -5.66
CA MET A 1 -28.17 4.56 -6.71
C MET A 1 -26.85 5.06 -6.14
N THR A 2 -26.86 5.92 -5.12
CA THR A 2 -25.67 6.54 -4.50
C THR A 2 -24.60 5.58 -3.98
N GLN A 3 -24.98 4.42 -3.42
CA GLN A 3 -24.01 3.46 -2.87
C GLN A 3 -23.12 2.78 -3.93
N ARG A 4 -23.67 2.48 -5.12
CA ARG A 4 -22.91 1.81 -6.19
C ARG A 4 -21.88 2.75 -6.82
N LEU A 5 -22.24 4.02 -7.01
CA LEU A 5 -21.31 5.06 -7.48
C LEU A 5 -20.19 5.31 -6.47
N ARG A 6 -20.51 5.34 -5.17
CA ARG A 6 -19.51 5.40 -4.10
C ARG A 6 -18.56 4.19 -4.14
N ALA A 7 -19.08 3.00 -4.44
CA ALA A 7 -18.25 1.80 -4.55
C ALA A 7 -17.27 1.87 -5.74
N LEU A 8 -17.71 2.40 -6.88
CA LEU A 8 -16.84 2.66 -8.04
C LEU A 8 -15.72 3.65 -7.70
N ALA A 9 -16.08 4.77 -7.05
CA ALA A 9 -15.11 5.78 -6.62
C ALA A 9 -14.09 5.20 -5.61
N GLY A 10 -14.56 4.42 -4.64
CA GLY A 10 -13.69 3.75 -3.67
C GLY A 10 -12.75 2.73 -4.32
N GLY A 11 -13.24 1.95 -5.29
CA GLY A 11 -12.43 1.01 -6.05
C GLY A 11 -11.31 1.71 -6.85
N LEU A 12 -11.65 2.82 -7.52
CA LEU A 12 -10.69 3.63 -8.26
C LEU A 12 -9.66 4.30 -7.34
N GLU A 13 -10.08 4.87 -6.21
CA GLU A 13 -9.18 5.48 -5.23
C GLU A 13 -8.20 4.44 -4.67
N LEU A 14 -8.68 3.27 -4.26
CA LEU A 14 -7.82 2.21 -3.76
C LEU A 14 -6.86 1.71 -4.83
N TYR A 15 -7.31 1.54 -6.08
CA TYR A 15 -6.43 1.17 -7.18
C TYR A 15 -5.35 2.23 -7.43
N ALA A 16 -5.69 3.52 -7.48
CA ALA A 16 -4.72 4.59 -7.61
C ALA A 16 -3.67 4.55 -6.50
N LEU A 17 -4.07 4.28 -5.25
CA LEU A 17 -3.13 4.11 -4.14
C LEU A 17 -2.22 2.88 -4.31
N THR A 18 -2.69 1.78 -4.91
CA THR A 18 -1.82 0.63 -5.22
C THR A 18 -0.75 1.00 -6.26
N LEU A 19 -1.08 1.82 -7.26
CA LEU A 19 -0.12 2.30 -8.26
C LEU A 19 0.92 3.24 -7.64
N VAL A 20 0.50 4.15 -6.74
CA VAL A 20 1.43 4.96 -5.95
C VAL A 20 2.28 4.06 -5.03
N GLY A 21 1.72 2.95 -4.54
CA GLY A 21 2.44 1.89 -3.85
C GLY A 21 3.64 1.34 -4.64
N LEU A 22 3.50 1.12 -5.95
CA LEU A 22 4.62 0.68 -6.80
C LEU A 22 5.76 1.71 -6.84
N LEU A 23 5.43 3.00 -6.86
CA LEU A 23 6.44 4.05 -6.78
C LEU A 23 7.14 4.03 -5.41
N GLY A 24 6.37 3.83 -4.34
CA GLY A 24 6.92 3.62 -2.99
C GLY A 24 7.83 2.40 -2.90
N LEU A 25 7.48 1.30 -3.57
CA LEU A 25 8.31 0.10 -3.67
C LEU A 25 9.60 0.38 -4.43
N ALA A 26 9.54 1.11 -5.55
CA ALA A 26 10.74 1.49 -6.30
C ALA A 26 11.70 2.31 -5.42
N VAL A 27 11.19 3.26 -4.63
CA VAL A 27 11.98 4.01 -3.65
C VAL A 27 12.61 3.06 -2.61
N ALA A 28 11.85 2.10 -2.08
CA ALA A 28 12.36 1.13 -1.11
C ALA A 28 13.45 0.23 -1.72
N VAL A 29 13.25 -0.28 -2.93
CA VAL A 29 14.22 -1.12 -3.66
C VAL A 29 15.51 -0.35 -3.93
N VAL A 30 15.41 0.89 -4.43
CA VAL A 30 16.57 1.75 -4.64
C VAL A 30 17.29 2.02 -3.31
N THR A 31 16.54 2.33 -2.25
CA THR A 31 17.11 2.59 -0.92
C THR A 31 17.86 1.36 -0.40
N LEU A 32 17.24 0.18 -0.46
CA LEU A 32 17.85 -1.08 -0.03
C LEU A 32 19.08 -1.44 -0.89
N GLY A 33 18.98 -1.26 -2.21
CA GLY A 33 20.08 -1.49 -3.14
C GLY A 33 21.27 -0.58 -2.87
N LEU A 34 21.05 0.71 -2.62
CA LEU A 34 22.11 1.66 -2.25
C LEU A 34 22.67 1.34 -0.84
N GLY A 35 21.81 1.01 0.12
CA GLY A 35 22.23 0.74 1.49
C GLY A 35 23.10 -0.52 1.61
N PHE A 36 22.66 -1.63 1.03
CA PHE A 36 23.39 -2.89 1.07
C PHE A 36 24.47 -3.01 -0.02
N GLY A 37 24.22 -2.48 -1.22
CA GLY A 37 25.15 -2.57 -2.35
C GLY A 37 26.33 -1.61 -2.27
N LEU A 38 26.12 -0.39 -1.75
CA LEU A 38 27.17 0.63 -1.61
C LEU A 38 27.61 0.86 -0.15
N GLY A 39 27.05 0.09 0.81
CA GLY A 39 27.36 0.24 2.24
C GLY A 39 26.76 1.48 2.90
N ILE A 40 25.83 2.20 2.25
CA ILE A 40 25.19 3.42 2.76
C ILE A 40 24.02 3.07 3.70
N VAL A 41 24.26 2.17 4.66
CA VAL A 41 23.22 1.60 5.54
C VAL A 41 22.53 2.68 6.40
N ILE A 42 23.23 3.77 6.71
CA ILE A 42 22.71 4.91 7.47
C ILE A 42 21.57 5.66 6.77
N ALA A 43 21.44 5.51 5.45
CA ALA A 43 20.37 6.15 4.68
C ALA A 43 19.08 5.30 4.65
N LEU A 44 19.11 4.04 5.10
CA LEU A 44 17.97 3.12 5.03
C LEU A 44 16.73 3.56 5.84
N PRO A 45 16.85 4.05 7.10
CA PRO A 45 15.67 4.19 7.93
C PRO A 45 14.68 5.25 7.43
N ALA A 46 15.17 6.39 6.92
CA ALA A 46 14.29 7.51 6.58
C ALA A 46 13.35 7.21 5.41
N PRO A 47 13.81 6.68 4.25
CA PRO A 47 12.93 6.32 3.14
C PRO A 47 11.99 5.17 3.50
N LEU A 48 12.48 4.13 4.17
CA LEU A 48 11.64 2.98 4.54
C LEU A 48 10.51 3.37 5.51
N VAL A 49 10.78 4.25 6.48
CA VAL A 49 9.74 4.83 7.35
C VAL A 49 8.77 5.72 6.56
N ALA A 50 9.27 6.50 5.60
CA ALA A 50 8.42 7.35 4.76
C ALA A 50 7.45 6.50 3.91
N VAL A 51 7.90 5.37 3.39
CA VAL A 51 7.10 4.44 2.58
C VAL A 51 5.94 3.84 3.38
N ARG A 52 6.06 3.67 4.71
CA ARG A 52 4.96 3.23 5.61
C ARG A 52 3.73 4.14 5.59
N ARG A 53 3.85 5.38 5.10
CA ARG A 53 2.70 6.30 4.96
C ARG A 53 1.65 5.78 3.97
N LEU A 54 2.08 5.08 2.90
CA LEU A 54 1.18 4.60 1.85
C LEU A 54 0.28 3.44 2.34
N PRO A 55 0.81 2.35 2.94
CA PRO A 55 -0.03 1.30 3.51
C PRO A 55 -0.97 1.83 4.59
N ASN A 56 -0.51 2.76 5.43
CA ASN A 56 -1.37 3.42 6.42
C ASN A 56 -2.50 4.23 5.80
N LEU A 57 -2.27 4.90 4.68
CA LEU A 57 -3.32 5.59 3.94
C LEU A 57 -4.33 4.57 3.39
N VAL A 58 -3.87 3.46 2.82
CA VAL A 58 -4.74 2.38 2.33
C VAL A 58 -5.57 1.76 3.45
N ARG A 59 -5.01 1.54 4.64
CA ARG A 59 -5.75 1.08 5.83
C ARG A 59 -6.93 2.00 6.12
N ARG A 60 -6.67 3.31 6.25
CA ARG A 60 -7.70 4.33 6.53
C ARG A 60 -8.74 4.44 5.42
N ARG A 61 -8.32 4.40 4.15
CA ARG A 61 -9.26 4.49 3.01
C ARG A 61 -10.10 3.24 2.86
N THR A 62 -9.53 2.06 3.12
CA THR A 62 -10.28 0.81 3.10
C THR A 62 -11.38 0.82 4.16
N GLU A 63 -11.07 1.25 5.39
CA GLU A 63 -12.06 1.40 6.46
C GLU A 63 -13.13 2.43 6.08
N ARG A 64 -12.73 3.60 5.57
CA ARG A 64 -13.68 4.64 5.13
C ARG A 64 -14.67 4.16 4.07
N TRP A 65 -14.21 3.37 3.10
CA TRP A 65 -15.04 2.93 1.98
C TRP A 65 -15.84 1.67 2.26
N THR A 66 -15.35 0.79 3.13
CA THR A 66 -15.91 -0.55 3.31
C THR A 66 -16.29 -0.92 4.74
N GLY A 67 -15.90 -0.11 5.72
CA GLY A 67 -16.03 -0.41 7.14
C GLY A 67 -15.06 -1.48 7.65
N VAL A 68 -14.18 -2.02 6.79
CA VAL A 68 -13.21 -3.05 7.18
C VAL A 68 -11.99 -2.38 7.80
N ALA A 69 -11.89 -2.43 9.13
CA ALA A 69 -10.71 -2.00 9.85
C ALA A 69 -9.51 -2.93 9.59
N ILE A 70 -8.34 -2.32 9.42
CA ILE A 70 -7.07 -3.02 9.23
C ILE A 70 -6.10 -2.49 10.29
N SER A 71 -5.60 -3.36 11.16
CA SER A 71 -4.67 -2.99 12.23
C SER A 71 -3.33 -2.48 11.67
N THR A 72 -2.68 -1.63 12.45
CA THR A 72 -1.33 -1.11 12.17
C THR A 72 -0.33 -1.88 13.04
N PRO A 73 0.40 -2.86 12.50
CA PRO A 73 1.16 -3.81 13.30
C PRO A 73 2.66 -3.44 13.43
N TYR A 74 3.01 -2.15 13.28
CA TYR A 74 4.40 -1.73 13.41
C TYR A 74 4.85 -1.77 14.87
N THR A 75 6.06 -2.28 15.09
CA THR A 75 6.75 -2.14 16.37
C THR A 75 6.99 -0.65 16.67
N ALA A 76 6.85 -0.27 17.95
CA ALA A 76 7.14 1.09 18.39
C ALA A 76 8.59 1.48 18.03
N GLU A 77 8.78 2.76 17.69
CA GLU A 77 10.13 3.28 17.42
C GLU A 77 10.99 3.15 18.68
N PRO A 78 12.27 2.72 18.56
CA PRO A 78 13.16 2.62 19.71
C PRO A 78 13.30 3.96 20.42
N PRO A 79 13.36 3.96 21.76
CA PRO A 79 13.52 5.18 22.53
C PRO A 79 14.87 5.84 22.22
N ARG A 80 14.96 7.15 22.45
CA ARG A 80 16.23 7.86 22.27
C ARG A 80 17.26 7.32 23.28
N PRO A 81 18.50 7.03 22.85
CA PRO A 81 19.56 6.65 23.78
C PRO A 81 19.76 7.73 24.85
N VAL A 82 19.89 7.30 26.10
CA VAL A 82 20.10 8.16 27.26
C VAL A 82 21.55 7.98 27.72
N PRO A 83 22.30 9.06 28.01
CA PRO A 83 23.65 8.96 28.53
C PRO A 83 23.65 8.38 29.95
N GLN A 84 24.72 7.66 30.29
CA GLN A 84 24.99 7.23 31.65
C GLN A 84 25.51 8.40 32.51
N ALA A 85 25.71 8.15 33.79
CA ALA A 85 26.19 9.15 34.75
C ALA A 85 27.56 9.76 34.36
N ASP A 86 28.38 9.01 33.62
CA ASP A 86 29.67 9.44 33.08
C ASP A 86 29.55 10.22 31.74
N GLY A 87 28.33 10.42 31.24
CA GLY A 87 28.04 11.09 29.97
C GLY A 87 28.18 10.20 28.73
N TRP A 88 28.56 8.93 28.87
CA TRP A 88 28.72 8.01 27.74
C TRP A 88 27.42 7.27 27.42
N TYR A 89 27.29 6.84 26.17
CA TYR A 89 26.18 6.04 25.68
C TYR A 89 26.60 4.59 25.55
N VAL A 90 25.83 3.66 26.09
CA VAL A 90 26.11 2.22 25.99
C VAL A 90 25.17 1.57 24.99
N ARG A 91 25.74 0.77 24.09
CA ARG A 91 25.02 -0.12 23.17
C ARG A 91 25.83 -1.39 22.97
N ASP A 92 25.22 -2.55 23.09
CA ASP A 92 25.86 -3.87 22.87
C ASP A 92 27.21 -4.04 23.59
N LYS A 93 27.27 -3.60 24.87
CA LYS A 93 28.47 -3.62 25.72
C LYS A 93 29.63 -2.73 25.20
N LYS A 94 29.37 -1.79 24.29
CA LYS A 94 30.32 -0.79 23.80
C LYS A 94 29.93 0.62 24.25
N LEU A 95 30.92 1.42 24.57
CA LEU A 95 30.79 2.82 24.98
C LEU A 95 30.94 3.75 23.77
N TYR A 96 30.05 4.73 23.66
CA TYR A 96 30.03 5.75 22.62
C TYR A 96 29.98 7.14 23.24
N LYS A 97 30.80 8.08 22.74
CA LYS A 97 30.81 9.46 23.24
C LYS A 97 29.54 10.26 22.88
N GLY A 98 28.84 9.85 21.82
CA GLY A 98 27.71 10.60 21.29
C GLY A 98 26.49 9.70 21.00
N PRO A 99 25.28 10.29 21.01
CA PRO A 99 24.03 9.53 20.83
C PRO A 99 23.76 9.11 19.39
N TRP A 100 24.46 9.72 18.42
CA TRP A 100 24.11 9.59 17.00
C TRP A 100 24.21 8.15 16.49
N TRP A 101 25.34 7.48 16.73
CA TRP A 101 25.55 6.12 16.24
C TRP A 101 24.65 5.09 16.95
N PRO A 102 24.56 5.06 18.29
CA PRO A 102 23.61 4.19 18.98
C PRO A 102 22.17 4.38 18.46
N ARG A 103 21.72 5.62 18.30
CA ARG A 103 20.38 5.91 17.78
C ARG A 103 20.18 5.42 16.34
N MET A 104 21.17 5.63 15.48
CA MET A 104 21.09 5.23 14.07
C MET A 104 21.03 3.72 13.93
N ALA A 105 21.89 3.01 14.65
CA ALA A 105 21.93 1.55 14.62
C ALA A 105 20.62 0.93 15.18
N ASP A 106 20.04 1.49 16.25
CA ASP A 106 18.73 1.05 16.78
C ASP A 106 17.63 1.24 15.72
N ARG A 107 17.66 2.36 15.00
CA ARG A 107 16.72 2.63 13.92
C ARG A 107 16.88 1.68 12.73
N ILE A 108 18.11 1.33 12.36
CA ILE A 108 18.37 0.37 11.29
C ILE A 108 17.81 -1.00 11.66
N GLU A 109 18.14 -1.51 12.86
CA GLU A 109 17.62 -2.78 13.37
C GLU A 109 16.10 -2.78 13.48
N TRP A 110 15.51 -1.68 13.98
CA TRP A 110 14.06 -1.55 14.09
C TRP A 110 13.36 -1.61 12.73
N VAL A 111 13.85 -0.88 11.72
CA VAL A 111 13.20 -0.88 10.40
C VAL A 111 13.38 -2.21 9.68
N LEU A 112 14.59 -2.77 9.71
CA LEU A 112 14.90 -4.01 9.01
C LEU A 112 14.36 -5.25 9.73
N GLY A 113 14.22 -5.21 11.05
CA GLY A 113 13.65 -6.29 11.86
C GLY A 113 12.12 -6.27 11.93
N ASP A 114 11.46 -5.23 11.42
CA ASP A 114 10.01 -5.09 11.48
C ASP A 114 9.31 -5.87 10.35
N ASN A 115 8.70 -7.00 10.72
CA ASN A 115 7.91 -7.85 9.83
C ASN A 115 6.79 -7.09 9.11
N ALA A 116 6.20 -6.07 9.73
CA ALA A 116 5.15 -5.28 9.10
C ALA A 116 5.69 -4.48 7.90
N THR A 117 6.93 -4.02 7.95
CA THR A 117 7.58 -3.30 6.84
C THR A 117 7.78 -4.20 5.63
N TRP A 118 8.33 -5.40 5.81
CA TRP A 118 8.53 -6.36 4.70
C TRP A 118 7.22 -6.77 4.04
N ARG A 119 6.20 -6.96 4.87
CA ARG A 119 4.88 -7.32 4.38
C ARG A 119 4.21 -6.19 3.61
N ASP A 120 4.38 -4.95 4.04
CA ASP A 120 3.92 -3.78 3.30
C ASP A 120 4.62 -3.66 1.94
N LEU A 121 5.92 -3.97 1.85
CA LEU A 121 6.64 -4.02 0.57
C LEU A 121 6.09 -5.11 -0.35
N GLY A 122 5.81 -6.30 0.20
CA GLY A 122 5.12 -7.37 -0.52
C GLY A 122 3.74 -6.95 -1.00
N TRP A 123 2.97 -6.23 -0.16
CA TRP A 123 1.70 -5.64 -0.57
C TRP A 123 1.89 -4.66 -1.72
N MET A 124 2.87 -3.76 -1.68
CA MET A 124 3.10 -2.79 -2.77
C MET A 124 3.40 -3.47 -4.10
N LEU A 125 4.06 -4.63 -4.08
CA LEU A 125 4.35 -5.42 -5.26
C LEU A 125 3.07 -6.07 -5.83
N PHE A 126 2.29 -6.74 -4.99
CA PHE A 126 1.18 -7.58 -5.46
C PHE A 126 -0.16 -6.86 -5.56
N ALA A 127 -0.37 -5.79 -4.78
CA ALA A 127 -1.66 -5.12 -4.68
C ALA A 127 -2.21 -4.59 -6.00
N PRO A 128 -1.42 -3.98 -6.92
CA PRO A 128 -1.96 -3.49 -8.19
C PRO A 128 -2.68 -4.57 -8.98
N VAL A 129 -2.08 -5.77 -9.07
CA VAL A 129 -2.56 -6.87 -9.92
C VAL A 129 -3.65 -7.71 -9.24
N THR A 130 -3.67 -7.73 -7.90
CA THR A 130 -4.60 -8.59 -7.14
C THR A 130 -5.76 -7.77 -6.58
N GLY A 131 -5.62 -7.15 -5.40
CA GLY A 131 -6.67 -6.38 -4.77
C GLY A 131 -7.08 -5.11 -5.53
N GLY A 132 -6.12 -4.47 -6.20
CA GLY A 132 -6.30 -3.26 -6.99
C GLY A 132 -7.12 -3.50 -8.24
N LEU A 133 -6.68 -4.42 -9.11
CA LEU A 133 -7.42 -4.81 -10.32
C LEU A 133 -8.85 -5.27 -10.00
N VAL A 134 -9.03 -6.11 -8.97
CA VAL A 134 -10.37 -6.53 -8.53
C VAL A 134 -11.23 -5.33 -8.13
N GLY A 135 -10.66 -4.32 -7.47
CA GLY A 135 -11.39 -3.11 -7.05
C GLY A 135 -11.80 -2.21 -8.21
N VAL A 136 -10.98 -2.09 -9.26
CA VAL A 136 -11.23 -1.19 -10.41
C VAL A 136 -11.96 -1.85 -11.58
N LEU A 137 -11.99 -3.19 -11.64
CA LEU A 137 -12.67 -3.96 -12.70
C LEU A 137 -14.10 -3.48 -13.01
N PRO A 138 -14.96 -3.17 -12.02
CA PRO A 138 -16.29 -2.63 -12.29
C PRO A 138 -16.28 -1.29 -13.03
N ALA A 139 -15.32 -0.41 -12.74
CA ALA A 139 -15.16 0.86 -13.44
C ALA A 139 -14.66 0.65 -14.87
N ILE A 140 -13.74 -0.29 -15.07
CA ILE A 140 -13.27 -0.70 -16.41
C ILE A 140 -14.45 -1.20 -17.25
N LEU A 141 -15.33 -2.05 -16.69
CA LEU A 141 -16.52 -2.55 -17.40
C LEU A 141 -17.48 -1.42 -17.81
N VAL A 142 -17.67 -0.42 -16.95
CA VAL A 142 -18.50 0.74 -17.27
C VAL A 142 -17.88 1.55 -18.41
N VAL A 143 -16.59 1.88 -18.33
CA VAL A 143 -15.90 2.66 -19.38
C VAL A 143 -15.87 1.88 -20.70
N ALA A 144 -15.52 0.60 -20.66
CA ALA A 144 -15.49 -0.26 -21.83
C ALA A 144 -16.88 -0.41 -22.47
N GLY A 145 -17.93 -0.59 -21.65
CA GLY A 145 -19.30 -0.68 -22.14
C GLY A 145 -19.79 0.61 -22.81
N LEU A 146 -19.39 1.78 -22.30
CA LEU A 146 -19.69 3.08 -22.91
C LEU A 146 -18.88 3.33 -24.19
N ALA A 147 -17.65 2.81 -24.28
CA ALA A 147 -16.79 2.96 -25.44
C ALA A 147 -17.14 1.99 -26.59
N LEU A 148 -17.75 0.84 -26.28
CA LEU A 148 -18.00 -0.25 -27.24
C LEU A 148 -18.72 0.17 -28.53
N PRO A 149 -19.75 1.05 -28.52
CA PRO A 149 -20.41 1.51 -29.74
C PRO A 149 -19.53 2.33 -30.69
N TRP A 150 -18.40 2.84 -30.19
CA TRP A 150 -17.40 3.60 -30.94
C TRP A 150 -16.25 2.71 -31.44
N THR A 151 -16.36 1.41 -31.23
CA THR A 151 -15.39 0.43 -31.71
C THR A 151 -15.97 -0.32 -32.90
N ASP A 152 -15.15 -0.62 -33.91
CA ASP A 152 -15.55 -1.43 -35.07
C ASP A 152 -15.58 -2.94 -34.76
N LEU A 153 -15.58 -3.32 -33.47
CA LEU A 153 -15.53 -4.72 -33.02
C LEU A 153 -16.86 -5.46 -33.25
N LEU A 154 -17.97 -4.73 -33.23
CA LEU A 154 -19.33 -5.28 -33.35
C LEU A 154 -20.20 -4.33 -34.19
N PRO A 155 -21.26 -4.82 -34.86
CA PRO A 155 -22.28 -3.97 -35.45
C PRO A 155 -22.88 -3.03 -34.38
N PHE A 156 -23.14 -1.77 -34.75
CA PHE A 156 -23.54 -0.71 -33.82
C PHE A 156 -24.63 -1.14 -32.81
N TRP A 157 -25.73 -1.75 -33.28
CA TRP A 157 -26.81 -2.20 -32.39
C TRP A 157 -26.37 -3.28 -31.40
N ALA A 158 -25.53 -4.23 -31.83
CA ALA A 158 -24.96 -5.25 -30.96
C ALA A 158 -23.98 -4.62 -29.95
N ALA A 159 -23.18 -3.64 -30.37
CA ALA A 159 -22.27 -2.90 -29.50
C ALA A 159 -23.02 -2.09 -28.44
N VAL A 160 -24.16 -1.48 -28.78
CA VAL A 160 -25.03 -0.76 -27.83
C VAL A 160 -25.61 -1.73 -26.78
N VAL A 161 -26.15 -2.87 -27.20
CA VAL A 161 -26.73 -3.86 -26.27
C VAL A 161 -25.65 -4.46 -25.36
N ALA A 162 -24.52 -4.90 -25.93
CA ALA A 162 -23.40 -5.45 -25.17
C ALA A 162 -22.78 -4.40 -24.23
N GLY A 163 -22.67 -3.14 -24.69
CA GLY A 163 -22.17 -2.03 -23.91
C GLY A 163 -23.07 -1.69 -22.72
N ALA A 164 -24.38 -1.62 -22.95
CA ALA A 164 -25.37 -1.44 -21.87
C ALA A 164 -25.32 -2.58 -20.85
N ALA A 165 -25.21 -3.84 -21.31
CA ALA A 165 -25.06 -4.99 -20.43
C ALA A 165 -23.78 -4.89 -19.58
N ALA A 166 -22.64 -4.52 -20.17
CA ALA A 166 -21.38 -4.34 -19.45
C ALA A 166 -21.46 -3.23 -18.40
N VAL A 167 -22.12 -2.10 -18.71
CA VAL A 167 -22.36 -1.02 -17.73
C VAL A 167 -23.22 -1.51 -16.57
N VAL A 168 -24.32 -2.21 -16.85
CA VAL A 168 -25.21 -2.75 -15.80
C VAL A 168 -24.47 -3.73 -14.90
N VAL A 169 -23.70 -4.66 -15.49
CA VAL A 169 -22.89 -5.64 -14.76
C VAL A 169 -21.81 -4.94 -13.92
N GLY A 170 -21.09 -3.98 -14.49
CA GLY A 170 -20.09 -3.19 -13.76
C GLY A 170 -20.70 -2.47 -12.55
N VAL A 171 -21.80 -1.75 -12.74
CA VAL A 171 -22.49 -1.05 -11.65
C VAL A 171 -23.01 -2.03 -10.59
N ALA A 172 -23.52 -3.20 -10.99
CA ALA A 172 -24.01 -4.22 -10.07
C ALA A 172 -22.89 -4.88 -9.25
N LEU A 173 -21.74 -5.17 -9.87
CA LEU A 173 -20.59 -5.83 -9.23
C LEU A 173 -19.76 -4.89 -8.34
N ALA A 174 -19.85 -3.56 -8.52
CA ALA A 174 -19.03 -2.59 -7.81
C ALA A 174 -18.92 -2.80 -6.29
N PRO A 175 -20.02 -3.04 -5.53
CA PRO A 175 -19.91 -3.26 -4.08
C PRO A 175 -19.21 -4.57 -3.72
N ALA A 176 -19.42 -5.64 -4.51
CA ALA A 176 -18.81 -6.94 -4.25
C ALA A 176 -17.31 -6.92 -4.53
N ALA A 177 -16.92 -6.32 -5.65
CA ALA A 177 -15.53 -6.08 -6.04
C ALA A 177 -14.78 -5.25 -5.00
N LEU A 178 -15.37 -4.14 -4.53
CA LEU A 178 -14.78 -3.30 -3.49
C LEU A 178 -14.57 -4.07 -2.17
N ARG A 179 -15.54 -4.90 -1.76
CA ARG A 179 -15.37 -5.76 -0.56
C ARG A 179 -14.29 -6.83 -0.76
N ALA A 180 -14.20 -7.42 -1.95
CA ALA A 180 -13.16 -8.40 -2.27
C ALA A 180 -11.76 -7.76 -2.20
N SER A 181 -11.61 -6.56 -2.77
CA SER A 181 -10.40 -5.74 -2.65
C SER A 181 -10.05 -5.45 -1.18
N ALA A 182 -11.02 -5.03 -0.37
CA ALA A 182 -10.81 -4.77 1.05
C ALA A 182 -10.37 -6.03 1.85
N ARG A 183 -10.93 -7.21 1.54
CA ARG A 183 -10.47 -8.47 2.15
C ARG A 183 -9.04 -8.80 1.78
N PHE A 184 -8.65 -8.56 0.53
CA PHE A 184 -7.27 -8.72 0.10
C PHE A 184 -6.34 -7.77 0.88
N HIS A 185 -6.68 -6.48 0.95
CA HIS A 185 -5.91 -5.51 1.73
C HIS A 185 -5.79 -5.93 3.20
N ARG A 186 -6.87 -6.38 3.83
CA ARG A 186 -6.84 -6.87 5.21
C ARG A 186 -5.92 -8.07 5.40
N ARG A 187 -5.95 -9.06 4.49
CA ARG A 187 -5.09 -10.24 4.58
C ARG A 187 -3.61 -9.89 4.43
N MET A 188 -3.29 -9.00 3.50
CA MET A 188 -1.91 -8.61 3.26
C MET A 188 -1.39 -7.62 4.30
N LEU A 189 -2.20 -6.65 4.76
CA LEU A 189 -1.74 -5.52 5.59
C LEU A 189 -2.12 -5.63 7.08
N GLY A 190 -3.03 -6.52 7.48
CA GLY A 190 -3.50 -6.66 8.87
C GLY A 190 -2.67 -7.64 9.69
N GLY A 191 -2.25 -7.29 10.91
CA GLY A 191 -1.36 -8.14 11.73
C GLY A 191 -1.87 -9.58 11.98
N PRO A 192 -1.01 -10.47 12.52
CA PRO A 192 -1.46 -11.76 13.03
C PRO A 192 -2.60 -11.62 14.05
#